data_AF-A0A0D6K9T6-F1
#
_entry.id   AF-A0A0D6K9T6-F1
#
_cell.length_a   1.000
_cell.length_b   1.000
_cell.length_c   1.000
_cell.angle_alpha   90.00
_cell.angle_beta   90.00
_cell.angle_gamma   90.00
#
_symmetry.space_group_name_H-M   'P 1'
#
loop_
_entity.id
_entity.type
_entity.pdbx_description
1 polymer ?
#
loop_
_entity_poly.entity_id
_entity_poly.type
_entity_poly.pdbx_seq_one_letter_code
_entity_poly.pdbx_strand_id
1 'polypeptide(L)' 'MTTTKIQQFQGTSKEGDFQSALLSATNSALEFFSKGVSDQRIAWKLVETSGRTGGLLGERAITVTIEAQPH' A
#
# COMPACT_ATOMS: atom_id res chain seq x y z
N MET A 1 -15.86 -1.54 -22.85
CA MET A 1 -15.03 -0.59 -22.07
C MET A 1 -14.83 -1.20 -20.70
N THR A 2 -13.66 -1.80 -20.46
CA THR A 2 -13.29 -2.33 -19.14
C THR A 2 -12.97 -1.14 -18.25
N THR A 3 -13.82 -0.88 -17.25
CA THR A 3 -13.57 0.13 -16.23
C THR A 3 -12.34 -0.32 -15.45
N THR A 4 -11.19 0.32 -15.68
CA THR A 4 -9.97 0.09 -14.91
C THR A 4 -10.26 0.51 -13.48
N LYS A 5 -10.55 -0.47 -12.61
CA LYS A 5 -11.06 -0.19 -11.26
C LYS A 5 -9.88 0.20 -10.38
N ILE A 6 -9.81 1.48 -10.03
CA ILE A 6 -8.90 1.98 -9.00
C ILE A 6 -9.22 1.26 -7.69
N GLN A 7 -8.21 0.67 -7.07
CA GLN A 7 -8.34 -0.08 -5.82
C GLN A 7 -7.38 0.49 -4.78
N GLN A 8 -7.84 0.57 -3.53
CA GLN A 8 -7.02 1.02 -2.41
C GLN A 8 -6.32 -0.16 -1.73
N PHE A 9 -5.08 0.06 -1.33
CA PHE A 9 -4.25 -0.88 -0.59
C PHE A 9 -3.58 -0.18 0.58
N GLN A 10 -3.46 -0.89 1.69
CA GLN A 10 -2.88 -0.36 2.92
C GLN A 10 -1.74 -1.25 3.40
N GLY A 11 -0.63 -0.63 3.81
CA GLY A 11 0.51 -1.28 4.43
C GLY A 11 0.86 -0.58 5.74
N THR A 12 1.30 -1.35 6.74
CA THR A 12 1.66 -0.81 8.06
C THR A 12 3.04 -1.29 8.46
N SER A 13 3.91 -0.36 8.86
CA SER A 13 5.16 -0.66 9.55
C SER A 13 4.97 -0.52 11.06
N LYS A 14 5.36 -1.57 11.79
CA LYS A 14 5.41 -1.57 13.27
C LYS A 14 6.71 -0.98 13.83
N GLU A 15 7.71 -0.76 12.97
CA GLU A 15 8.96 -0.08 13.31
C GLU A 15 8.82 1.45 13.12
N GLY A 16 7.68 1.89 12.58
CA GLY A 16 7.37 3.30 12.39
C GLY A 16 8.11 3.92 11.21
N ASP A 17 8.48 3.12 10.21
CA ASP A 17 9.14 3.60 9.00
C ASP A 17 8.18 3.61 7.80
N PHE A 18 8.21 4.71 7.05
CA PHE A 18 7.35 4.91 5.89
C PHE A 18 7.67 3.94 4.75
N GLN A 19 8.96 3.58 4.56
CA GLN A 19 9.40 2.76 3.44
C GLN A 19 8.83 1.35 3.51
N SER A 20 8.84 0.71 4.67
CA SER A 20 8.28 -0.63 4.87
C SER A 20 6.76 -0.62 4.75
N ALA A 21 6.10 0.42 5.27
CA ALA A 21 4.66 0.59 5.13
C ALA A 21 4.26 0.75 3.65
N LEU A 22 4.98 1.58 2.90
CA LEU A 22 4.76 1.76 1.46
C LEU A 22 5.05 0.48 0.68
N LEU A 23 6.19 -0.18 0.94
CA LEU A 23 6.56 -1.44 0.28
C LEU A 23 5.50 -2.52 0.49
N SER A 24 4.97 -2.63 1.71
CA SER A 24 3.87 -3.53 2.03
C SER A 24 2.62 -3.22 1.19
N ALA A 25 2.21 -1.95 1.12
CA ALA A 25 1.04 -1.54 0.33
C ALA A 25 1.23 -1.81 -1.18
N THR A 26 2.42 -1.51 -1.72
CA THR A 26 2.73 -1.74 -3.14
C THR A 26 2.81 -3.21 -3.49
N ASN A 27 3.33 -4.06 -2.59
CA ASN A 27 3.37 -5.50 -2.80
C ASN A 27 1.96 -6.10 -2.87
N SER A 28 1.04 -5.64 -2.01
CA SER A 28 -0.37 -6.07 -2.09
C SER A 28 -1.03 -5.65 -3.39
N ALA A 29 -0.72 -4.45 -3.91
CA ALA A 29 -1.21 -4.02 -5.21
C ALA A 29 -0.65 -4.89 -6.35
N LEU A 30 0.66 -5.18 -6.32
CA LEU A 30 1.33 -6.06 -7.28
C LEU A 30 0.73 -7.46 -7.28
N GLU A 31 0.55 -8.07 -6.10
CA GLU A 31 -0.04 -9.40 -5.98
C GLU A 31 -1.48 -9.44 -6.52
N PHE A 32 -2.28 -8.40 -6.22
CA PHE A 32 -3.66 -8.31 -6.66
C PHE A 32 -3.80 -8.22 -8.19
N PHE A 33 -3.02 -7.33 -8.83
CA PHE A 33 -3.16 -7.08 -10.26
C PHE A 33 -2.32 -8.01 -11.16
N SER A 34 -1.24 -8.59 -10.65
CA SER A 34 -0.39 -9.50 -11.44
C SER A 34 -0.89 -10.95 -11.42
N LYS A 35 -1.96 -11.26 -10.69
CA LYS A 35 -2.50 -12.62 -10.62
C LYS A 35 -3.02 -13.07 -11.99
N GLY A 36 -2.31 -14.01 -12.61
CA GLY A 36 -2.67 -14.58 -13.91
C GLY A 36 -2.24 -13.73 -15.12
N VAL A 37 -1.35 -12.76 -14.93
CA VAL A 37 -0.83 -11.87 -16.00
C VAL A 37 0.69 -11.82 -15.93
N SER A 38 1.40 -11.97 -17.05
CA SER A 38 2.87 -12.03 -17.07
C SER A 38 3.54 -10.67 -16.92
N ASP A 39 2.95 -9.61 -17.49
CA ASP A 39 3.60 -8.30 -17.64
C ASP A 39 2.63 -7.13 -17.35
N GLN A 40 1.98 -7.15 -16.18
CA GLN A 40 1.09 -6.07 -15.77
C GLN A 40 1.89 -4.90 -15.18
N ARG A 41 1.77 -3.72 -15.78
CA ARG A 41 2.22 -2.46 -15.17
C ARG A 41 1.12 -1.92 -14.27
N ILE A 42 1.51 -1.39 -13.11
CA ILE A 42 0.59 -0.83 -12.13
C ILE A 42 1.00 0.60 -11.86
N ALA A 43 0.10 1.54 -12.13
CA ALA A 43 0.23 2.90 -11.68
C ALA A 43 -0.38 3.02 -10.28
N TRP A 44 0.30 3.70 -9.38
CA TRP A 44 -0.22 3.96 -8.04
C TRP A 44 0.16 5.36 -7.57
N LYS A 45 -0.61 5.86 -6.61
CA LYS A 45 -0.34 7.12 -5.90
C LYS A 45 -0.57 6.95 -4.41
N LEU A 46 0.22 7.65 -3.61
CA LEU A 46 0.00 7.79 -2.18
C LEU A 46 -1.27 8.61 -1.93
N VAL A 47 -2.17 8.13 -1.08
CA VAL A 47 -3.41 8.84 -0.71
C VAL A 47 -3.35 9.34 0.72
N GLU A 48 -2.85 8.50 1.64
CA GLU A 48 -2.79 8.85 3.05
C GLU A 48 -1.57 8.24 3.72
N THR A 49 -1.01 8.98 4.67
CA THR A 49 -0.05 8.45 5.64
C THR A 49 -0.57 8.81 7.03
N SER A 50 -0.80 7.80 7.84
CA SER A 50 -1.23 7.93 9.23
C SER A 50 -0.25 7.20 10.13
N GLY A 51 -0.29 7.50 11.43
CA GLY A 51 0.61 6.85 12.36
C GLY A 51 0.18 7.03 13.80
N ARG A 52 0.71 6.15 14.64
CA ARG A 52 0.53 6.19 16.09
C ARG A 52 1.90 6.21 16.74
N THR A 53 2.07 7.12 17.69
CA THR A 53 3.24 7.18 18.57
C THR A 53 2.72 7.21 20.00
N GLY A 54 3.24 6.30 20.83
CA GLY A 54 2.87 6.18 22.24
C GLY A 54 1.96 4.99 22.54
N GLY A 55 1.65 4.81 23.82
CA GLY A 55 1.00 3.62 24.37
C GLY A 55 1.85 2.98 25.46
N LEU A 56 1.29 2.02 26.21
CA LEU A 56 1.94 1.39 27.37
C LEU A 56 3.30 0.75 27.04
N LEU A 57 3.53 0.41 25.77
CA LEU A 57 4.75 -0.25 25.26
C LEU A 57 5.58 0.62 24.30
N GLY A 58 5.25 1.91 24.15
CA GLY A 58 5.99 2.79 23.23
C GLY A 58 5.81 2.43 21.75
N GLU A 59 4.58 2.14 21.34
CA GLU A 59 4.26 1.73 19.96
C GLU A 59 4.57 2.86 18.97
N ARG A 60 5.23 2.52 17.86
CA ARG A 60 5.55 3.44 16.76
C ARG A 60 5.11 2.78 15.46
N ALA A 61 3.88 3.02 15.06
CA ALA A 61 3.34 2.44 13.83
C ALA A 61 3.09 3.54 12.79
N ILE A 62 3.46 3.28 11.55
CA ILE A 62 3.07 4.09 10.39
C ILE A 62 2.25 3.23 9.45
N THR A 63 1.12 3.76 9.01
CA THR A 63 0.24 3.14 8.03
C THR A 63 0.18 4.02 6.78
N VAL A 64 0.35 3.39 5.63
CA VAL A 64 0.36 4.02 4.30
C VAL A 64 -0.78 3.44 3.49
N THR A 65 -1.59 4.32 2.90
CA THR A 65 -2.67 3.95 1.98
C THR A 65 -2.35 4.46 0.58
N ILE A 66 -2.40 3.57 -0.42
CA ILE A 66 -2.22 3.90 -1.83
C ILE A 66 -3.49 3.59 -2.63
N GLU A 67 -3.69 4.32 -3.72
CA GLU A 67 -4.61 3.96 -4.79
C GLU A 67 -3.80 3.42 -5.96
N ALA A 68 -4.19 2.24 -6.46
CA ALA A 68 -3.49 1.58 -7.55
C ALA A 68 -4.46 1.13 -8.65
N GLN A 69 -3.97 1.12 -9.88
CA GLN A 69 -4.69 0.64 -11.05
C GLN A 69 -3.72 0.05 -12.08
N PRO A 70 -4.18 -0.92 -12.90
CA PRO A 70 -3.50 -1.32 -14.12
C PRO A 70 -3.19 -0.12 -15.02
N HIS A 71 -1.97 -0.04 -15.54
CA HIS A 71 -1.55 0.92 -16.55
C HIS A 71 -1.75 0.36 -17.96
#